data_AF-A0A7J6DKW7-F1
#
_entry.id   AF-A0A7J6DKW7-F1
#
_cell.length_a   1.000
_cell.length_b   1.000
_cell.length_c   1.000
_cell.angle_alpha   90.00
_cell.angle_beta   90.00
_cell.angle_gamma   90.00
#
_symmetry.space_group_name_H-M   'P 1'
#
loop_
_entity.id
_entity.type
_entity.pdbx_description
1 polymer ?
#
loop_
_entity_poly.entity_id
_entity_poly.type
_entity_poly.pdbx_seq_one_letter_code
_entity_poly.pdbx_strand_id
1 'polypeptide(L)'
;MAEHIEKAFLKQPKVFFKLQEIFQGEETWKGRESFLEARWIAQDLARLETQKMVDKTWHKLATYPLKLMMESEMEWSIRIERMRNELEDVIVDCGYSFLQRHEFSKLAPNMELETEIITMVSSLLTEDERLKNEKECKIWYLPVRILNDLLPYPNLPLHESWRKMHYYERFMGSLKHCNEIYIPLLILKHYLLARVMIKEKKVEVWDSLAHENSPILQSSKIVDILRNLDLGLENEFTSRPSTFNFASFRIVRAANVPRQPNDYDCGIFVILFMIHRCKFDGRSFAFDSNEERCYVATWLACSKYNKLRRHILQQVRDGI
;
A
#
# COMPACT_ATOMS: atom_id res chain seq x y z
N MET A 1 -23.44 -33.79 -21.32
CA MET A 1 -23.42 -32.41 -20.77
C MET A 1 -24.31 -32.30 -19.53
N ALA A 2 -25.53 -32.86 -19.54
CA ALA A 2 -26.41 -32.93 -18.36
C ALA A 2 -25.81 -33.68 -17.15
N GLU A 3 -25.13 -34.81 -17.34
CA GLU A 3 -24.50 -35.58 -16.23
C GLU A 3 -23.33 -34.86 -15.53
N HIS A 4 -22.64 -33.94 -16.21
CA HIS A 4 -21.56 -33.16 -15.59
C HIS A 4 -22.10 -31.96 -14.79
N ILE A 5 -23.29 -31.48 -15.14
CA ILE A 5 -24.00 -30.41 -14.44
C ILE A 5 -24.61 -30.98 -13.15
N GLU A 6 -25.21 -32.17 -13.20
CA GLU A 6 -25.80 -32.83 -12.03
C GLU A 6 -24.77 -33.12 -10.92
N LYS A 7 -23.53 -33.50 -11.30
CA LYS A 7 -22.41 -33.68 -10.35
C LYS A 7 -21.87 -32.37 -9.75
N ALA A 8 -22.04 -31.24 -10.42
CA ALA A 8 -21.66 -29.93 -9.89
C ALA A 8 -22.70 -29.40 -8.89
N PHE A 9 -24.00 -29.67 -9.13
CA PHE A 9 -25.10 -29.27 -8.24
C PHE A 9 -25.21 -30.11 -6.96
N LEU A 10 -24.82 -31.38 -7.00
CA LEU A 10 -24.79 -32.26 -5.82
C LEU A 10 -23.78 -31.86 -4.73
N LYS A 11 -22.83 -30.95 -5.01
CA LYS A 11 -21.80 -30.50 -4.06
C LYS A 11 -22.23 -29.35 -3.14
N GLN A 12 -23.41 -28.73 -3.36
CA GLN A 12 -23.89 -27.63 -2.52
C GLN A 12 -25.40 -27.74 -2.20
N PRO A 13 -25.79 -28.67 -1.31
CA PRO A 13 -27.21 -28.99 -1.03
C PRO A 13 -28.03 -27.80 -0.51
N LYS A 14 -27.38 -26.84 0.16
CA LYS A 14 -28.05 -25.68 0.78
C LYS A 14 -28.54 -24.64 -0.23
N VAL A 15 -27.91 -24.58 -1.40
CA VAL A 15 -28.30 -23.66 -2.49
C VAL A 15 -29.53 -24.20 -3.21
N PHE A 16 -29.64 -25.53 -3.33
CA PHE A 16 -30.78 -26.21 -3.96
C PHE A 16 -32.09 -26.05 -3.16
N PHE A 17 -32.04 -26.24 -1.83
CA PHE A 17 -33.23 -26.12 -0.97
C PHE A 17 -33.84 -24.71 -0.96
N LYS A 18 -32.99 -23.68 -0.99
CA LYS A 18 -33.43 -22.28 -0.97
C LYS A 18 -34.03 -21.85 -2.32
N LEU A 19 -33.55 -22.43 -3.42
CA LEU A 19 -34.16 -22.28 -4.75
C LEU A 19 -35.45 -23.09 -4.87
N GLN A 20 -35.59 -24.26 -4.24
CA GLN A 20 -36.90 -24.95 -4.23
C GLN A 20 -37.99 -24.21 -3.45
N GLU A 21 -37.66 -23.55 -2.33
CA GLU A 21 -38.62 -22.72 -1.59
C GLU A 21 -39.07 -21.47 -2.35
N ILE A 22 -38.16 -20.86 -3.12
CA ILE A 22 -38.46 -19.64 -3.91
C ILE A 22 -39.34 -19.96 -5.13
N PHE A 23 -39.28 -21.18 -5.66
CA PHE A 23 -39.87 -21.55 -6.95
C PHE A 23 -41.03 -22.56 -6.85
N GLN A 24 -41.62 -22.76 -5.67
CA GLN A 24 -42.78 -23.65 -5.45
C GLN A 24 -44.13 -23.11 -5.95
N GLY A 25 -44.15 -22.02 -6.70
CA GLY A 25 -45.37 -21.49 -7.31
C GLY A 25 -45.11 -20.88 -8.67
N GLU A 26 -44.96 -21.71 -9.70
CA GLU A 26 -45.51 -21.50 -11.04
C GLU A 26 -44.98 -22.56 -12.02
N GLU A 27 -45.88 -23.45 -12.44
CA GLU A 27 -45.68 -24.34 -13.57
C GLU A 27 -45.65 -23.51 -14.86
N THR A 28 -44.47 -23.34 -15.47
CA THR A 28 -44.16 -23.47 -16.91
C THR A 28 -42.93 -22.63 -17.27
N TRP A 29 -41.79 -23.29 -17.49
CA TRP A 29 -40.60 -22.64 -18.04
C TRP A 29 -40.80 -22.37 -19.54
N LYS A 30 -41.10 -21.12 -19.90
CA LYS A 30 -41.00 -20.63 -21.28
C LYS A 30 -39.96 -19.52 -21.37
N GLY A 31 -38.86 -19.78 -22.09
CA GLY A 31 -38.00 -18.74 -22.68
C GLY A 31 -36.67 -18.45 -21.95
N ARG A 32 -35.63 -18.18 -22.76
CA ARG A 32 -34.24 -17.86 -22.36
C ARG A 32 -34.09 -16.67 -21.39
N GLU A 33 -35.10 -15.83 -21.24
CA GLU A 33 -35.08 -14.64 -20.38
C GLU A 33 -35.19 -15.00 -18.89
N SER A 34 -36.00 -16.01 -18.55
CA SER A 34 -36.13 -16.53 -17.16
C SER A 34 -34.83 -17.14 -16.59
N PHE A 35 -33.94 -17.64 -17.46
CA PHE A 35 -32.63 -18.16 -17.08
C PHE A 35 -31.59 -17.06 -16.80
N LEU A 36 -31.73 -15.90 -17.46
CA LEU A 36 -30.86 -14.74 -17.21
C LEU A 36 -31.27 -14.04 -15.92
N GLU A 37 -32.56 -13.86 -15.64
CA GLU A 37 -33.01 -13.29 -14.37
C GLU A 37 -32.62 -14.16 -13.16
N ALA A 38 -32.76 -15.48 -13.25
CA ALA A 38 -32.30 -16.39 -12.19
C ALA A 38 -30.78 -16.31 -11.96
N ARG A 39 -29.99 -16.06 -13.01
CA ARG A 39 -28.53 -15.89 -12.93
C ARG A 39 -28.14 -14.56 -12.28
N TRP A 40 -28.86 -13.48 -12.57
CA TRP A 40 -28.63 -12.16 -11.96
C TRP A 40 -29.02 -12.14 -10.49
N ILE A 41 -30.15 -12.74 -10.13
CA ILE A 41 -30.60 -12.88 -8.73
C ILE A 41 -29.61 -13.76 -7.93
N ALA A 42 -29.09 -14.84 -8.51
CA ALA A 42 -28.06 -15.66 -7.87
C ALA A 42 -26.72 -14.92 -7.69
N GLN A 43 -26.33 -14.06 -8.64
CA GLN A 43 -25.12 -13.25 -8.55
C GLN A 43 -25.25 -12.11 -7.52
N ASP A 44 -26.41 -11.45 -7.42
CA ASP A 44 -26.64 -10.42 -6.41
C ASP A 44 -26.85 -10.99 -5.00
N LEU A 45 -27.46 -12.17 -4.87
CA LEU A 45 -27.52 -12.90 -3.59
C LEU A 45 -26.13 -13.35 -3.15
N ALA A 46 -25.27 -13.81 -4.07
CA ALA A 46 -23.87 -14.11 -3.78
C ALA A 46 -23.09 -12.85 -3.36
N ARG A 47 -23.38 -11.69 -4.00
CA ARG A 47 -22.77 -10.39 -3.66
C ARG A 47 -23.20 -9.89 -2.27
N LEU A 48 -24.48 -10.04 -1.92
CA LEU A 48 -25.05 -9.69 -0.62
C LEU A 48 -24.60 -10.64 0.51
N GLU A 49 -24.42 -11.94 0.23
CA GLU A 49 -23.82 -12.89 1.17
C GLU A 49 -22.30 -12.66 1.32
N THR A 50 -21.60 -12.23 0.27
CA THR A 50 -20.17 -11.85 0.33
C THR A 50 -19.98 -10.58 1.16
N GLN A 51 -20.85 -9.57 1.02
CA GLN A 51 -20.80 -8.35 1.82
C GLN A 51 -21.11 -8.62 3.31
N LYS A 52 -22.11 -9.48 3.60
CA LYS A 52 -22.40 -9.93 4.98
C LYS A 52 -21.33 -10.87 5.54
N MET A 53 -20.59 -11.59 4.69
CA MET A 53 -19.40 -12.35 5.11
C MET A 53 -18.26 -11.40 5.44
N VAL A 54 -17.95 -10.38 4.63
CA VAL A 54 -16.83 -9.44 4.87
C VAL A 54 -16.89 -8.80 6.26
N ASP A 55 -18.09 -8.42 6.74
CA ASP A 55 -18.25 -7.83 8.07
C ASP A 55 -18.17 -8.84 9.24
N LYS A 56 -18.48 -10.13 8.99
CA LYS A 56 -18.33 -11.22 9.97
C LYS A 56 -16.97 -11.95 9.90
N THR A 57 -16.22 -11.76 8.82
CA THR A 57 -15.01 -12.53 8.49
C THR A 57 -13.73 -11.84 8.99
N TRP A 58 -13.79 -10.54 9.33
CA TRP A 58 -12.70 -9.83 9.98
C TRP A 58 -12.25 -10.44 11.33
N HIS A 59 -13.14 -11.14 12.05
CA HIS A 59 -12.76 -11.86 13.28
C HIS A 59 -12.38 -13.34 13.07
N LYS A 60 -12.49 -13.87 11.83
CA LYS A 60 -12.15 -15.27 11.50
C LYS A 60 -10.98 -15.43 10.52
N LEU A 61 -10.52 -14.35 9.88
CA LEU A 61 -9.37 -14.36 8.96
C LEU A 61 -8.01 -14.56 9.64
N ALA A 62 -7.96 -14.62 10.96
CA ALA A 62 -6.71 -14.89 11.70
C ALA A 62 -6.26 -16.37 11.63
N THR A 63 -7.02 -17.28 11.01
CA THR A 63 -6.77 -18.74 11.18
C THR A 63 -7.02 -19.65 9.96
N TYR A 64 -7.07 -19.17 8.71
CA TYR A 64 -7.20 -20.08 7.54
C TYR A 64 -6.07 -19.93 6.50
N PRO A 65 -5.60 -21.03 5.86
CA PRO A 65 -4.33 -21.06 5.15
C PRO A 65 -4.42 -20.39 3.76
N LEU A 66 -3.47 -19.50 3.48
CA LEU A 66 -3.31 -18.65 2.27
C LEU A 66 -3.43 -19.35 0.90
N LYS A 67 -3.40 -20.68 0.85
CA LYS A 67 -3.29 -21.45 -0.39
C LYS A 67 -4.48 -21.29 -1.34
N LEU A 68 -5.69 -21.07 -0.81
CA LEU A 68 -6.92 -20.90 -1.60
C LEU A 68 -7.15 -19.45 -2.08
N MET A 69 -6.51 -18.46 -1.46
CA MET A 69 -6.59 -17.07 -1.91
C MET A 69 -5.71 -16.85 -3.16
N MET A 70 -4.53 -17.47 -3.18
CA MET A 70 -3.57 -17.36 -4.28
C MET A 70 -4.10 -17.97 -5.59
N GLU A 71 -4.86 -19.06 -5.55
CA GLU A 71 -5.34 -19.74 -6.77
C GLU A 71 -6.40 -18.90 -7.54
N SER A 72 -7.22 -18.11 -6.85
CA SER A 72 -8.21 -17.25 -7.51
C SER A 72 -7.66 -15.90 -7.97
N GLU A 73 -6.72 -15.29 -7.23
CA GLU A 73 -6.09 -14.03 -7.66
C GLU A 73 -5.07 -14.22 -8.79
N MET A 74 -4.36 -15.35 -8.83
CA MET A 74 -3.45 -15.68 -9.93
C MET A 74 -4.20 -15.87 -11.26
N GLU A 75 -5.43 -16.37 -11.22
CA GLU A 75 -6.31 -16.49 -12.40
C GLU A 75 -6.80 -15.11 -12.88
N TRP A 76 -7.06 -14.16 -11.96
CA TRP A 76 -7.32 -12.75 -12.28
C TRP A 76 -6.08 -12.04 -12.85
N SER A 77 -4.90 -12.35 -12.31
CA SER A 77 -3.61 -11.82 -12.77
C SER A 77 -3.33 -12.22 -14.21
N ILE A 78 -3.57 -13.49 -14.56
CA ILE A 78 -3.41 -14.03 -15.93
C ILE A 78 -4.46 -13.44 -16.90
N ARG A 79 -5.64 -13.05 -16.41
CA ARG A 79 -6.68 -12.39 -17.22
C ARG A 79 -6.35 -10.92 -17.51
N ILE A 80 -5.78 -10.20 -16.55
CA ILE A 80 -5.27 -8.83 -16.74
C ILE A 80 -4.13 -8.82 -17.78
N GLU A 81 -3.29 -9.87 -17.79
CA GLU A 81 -2.21 -10.05 -18.76
C GLU A 81 -2.68 -10.17 -20.23
N ARG A 82 -3.96 -10.45 -20.49
CA ARG A 82 -4.51 -10.69 -21.85
C ARG A 82 -5.17 -9.47 -22.50
N MET A 83 -5.39 -8.34 -21.82
CA MET A 83 -6.21 -7.21 -22.32
C MET A 83 -5.38 -6.01 -22.82
N ARG A 84 -4.50 -6.31 -23.76
CA ARG A 84 -3.37 -5.55 -24.32
C ARG A 84 -3.72 -4.27 -25.12
N ASN A 85 -3.09 -3.11 -24.78
CA ASN A 85 -2.65 -2.04 -25.72
C ASN A 85 -1.77 -0.96 -25.02
N GLU A 86 -0.56 -0.72 -25.56
CA GLU A 86 0.44 0.39 -25.53
C GLU A 86 0.57 1.38 -24.34
N LEU A 87 -0.41 1.51 -23.45
CA LEU A 87 -0.30 1.88 -22.02
C LEU A 87 0.23 0.69 -21.16
N GLU A 88 0.79 -0.31 -21.84
CA GLU A 88 0.88 -1.75 -21.49
C GLU A 88 1.79 -2.12 -20.32
N ASP A 89 2.71 -1.23 -19.93
CA ASP A 89 3.68 -1.55 -18.88
C ASP A 89 3.27 -1.03 -17.50
N VAL A 90 2.25 -0.19 -17.36
CA VAL A 90 1.84 0.35 -16.05
C VAL A 90 0.93 -0.65 -15.32
N ILE A 91 1.27 -1.00 -14.07
CA ILE A 91 0.48 -1.88 -13.19
C ILE A 91 -0.32 -1.08 -12.16
N VAL A 92 0.26 0.03 -11.68
CA VAL A 92 -0.36 0.89 -10.66
C VAL A 92 -0.28 2.33 -11.12
N ASP A 93 -1.43 3.03 -11.17
CA ASP A 93 -1.49 4.47 -11.44
C ASP A 93 -2.27 5.17 -10.34
N CYS A 94 -1.60 6.04 -9.57
CA CYS A 94 -2.20 6.85 -8.51
C CYS A 94 -2.23 8.35 -8.87
N GLY A 95 -2.15 8.68 -10.15
CA GLY A 95 -2.22 10.02 -10.70
C GLY A 95 -0.88 10.75 -10.72
N TYR A 96 -0.31 11.00 -9.54
CA TYR A 96 1.00 11.66 -9.47
C TYR A 96 2.17 10.68 -9.51
N SER A 97 1.93 9.41 -9.17
CA SER A 97 2.89 8.32 -9.19
C SER A 97 2.32 7.17 -10.03
N PHE A 98 3.19 6.45 -10.74
CA PHE A 98 2.83 5.19 -11.39
C PHE A 98 3.93 4.14 -11.14
N LEU A 99 3.59 2.86 -11.26
CA LEU A 99 4.53 1.75 -11.26
C LEU A 99 4.42 0.99 -12.57
N GLN A 100 5.56 0.78 -13.21
CA GLN A 100 5.70 -0.06 -14.38
C GLN A 100 5.90 -1.53 -13.98
N ARG A 101 5.68 -2.45 -14.92
CA ARG A 101 5.73 -3.90 -14.72
C ARG A 101 7.12 -4.35 -14.33
N HIS A 102 8.15 -3.77 -14.97
CA HIS A 102 9.52 -4.10 -14.65
C HIS A 102 9.89 -3.69 -13.21
N GLU A 103 9.37 -2.56 -12.71
CA GLU A 103 9.51 -2.13 -11.31
C GLU A 103 8.72 -3.05 -10.40
N PHE A 104 7.44 -3.30 -10.72
CA PHE A 104 6.54 -4.17 -9.95
C PHE A 104 7.07 -5.61 -9.84
N SER A 105 7.77 -6.10 -10.86
CA SER A 105 8.39 -7.44 -10.86
C SER A 105 9.44 -7.63 -9.75
N LYS A 106 9.96 -6.54 -9.17
CA LYS A 106 10.92 -6.58 -8.06
C LYS A 106 10.29 -6.98 -6.72
N LEU A 107 8.96 -7.09 -6.68
CA LEU A 107 8.24 -7.77 -5.59
C LEU A 107 8.36 -9.29 -5.67
N ALA A 108 8.93 -9.87 -6.74
CA ALA A 108 9.20 -11.30 -6.79
C ALA A 108 10.14 -11.75 -5.64
N PRO A 109 10.11 -13.05 -5.26
CA PRO A 109 10.98 -13.61 -4.25
C PRO A 109 12.47 -13.29 -4.49
N ASN A 110 13.21 -13.03 -3.41
CA ASN A 110 14.67 -12.87 -3.42
C ASN A 110 15.21 -11.71 -4.29
N MET A 111 14.36 -10.72 -4.60
CA MET A 111 14.74 -9.55 -5.38
C MET A 111 14.90 -8.32 -4.48
N GLU A 112 15.96 -7.53 -4.67
CA GLU A 112 16.01 -6.19 -4.08
C GLU A 112 14.87 -5.32 -4.62
N LEU A 113 14.17 -4.61 -3.74
CA LEU A 113 13.08 -3.72 -4.16
C LEU A 113 13.61 -2.48 -4.88
N GLU A 114 12.84 -2.03 -5.87
CA GLU A 114 13.03 -0.72 -6.49
C GLU A 114 12.52 0.41 -5.59
N THR A 115 13.12 1.58 -5.75
CA THR A 115 12.82 2.77 -4.96
C THR A 115 11.37 3.24 -5.17
N GLU A 116 10.87 3.01 -6.37
CA GLU A 116 9.58 3.44 -6.86
C GLU A 116 8.47 2.67 -6.16
N ILE A 117 8.69 1.40 -5.80
CA ILE A 117 7.74 0.61 -4.98
C ILE A 117 7.56 1.26 -3.61
N ILE A 118 8.65 1.55 -2.91
CA ILE A 118 8.61 2.15 -1.55
C ILE A 118 7.98 3.54 -1.62
N THR A 119 8.29 4.31 -2.67
CA THR A 119 7.71 5.63 -2.92
C THR A 119 6.20 5.56 -3.18
N MET A 120 5.74 4.58 -3.97
CA MET A 120 4.32 4.35 -4.21
C MET A 120 3.60 4.00 -2.90
N VAL A 121 4.20 3.16 -2.06
CA VAL A 121 3.68 2.86 -0.72
C VAL A 121 3.53 4.13 0.12
N SER A 122 4.55 5.00 0.17
CA SER A 122 4.46 6.30 0.85
C SER A 122 3.29 7.15 0.33
N SER A 123 3.07 7.18 -1.00
CA SER A 123 1.92 7.87 -1.59
C SER A 123 0.60 7.28 -1.10
N LEU A 124 0.43 5.96 -1.12
CA LEU A 124 -0.82 5.32 -0.67
C LEU A 124 -1.10 5.54 0.81
N LEU A 125 -0.08 5.44 1.67
CA LEU A 125 -0.23 5.70 3.11
C LEU A 125 -0.60 7.16 3.38
N THR A 126 -0.07 8.10 2.58
CA THR A 126 -0.47 9.50 2.66
C THR A 126 -1.93 9.70 2.28
N GLU A 127 -2.40 9.08 1.20
CA GLU A 127 -3.81 9.15 0.80
C GLU A 127 -4.74 8.55 1.86
N ASP A 128 -4.36 7.42 2.46
CA ASP A 128 -5.10 6.81 3.56
C ASP A 128 -5.13 7.69 4.82
N GLU A 129 -4.05 8.40 5.14
CA GLU A 129 -4.01 9.34 6.26
C GLU A 129 -4.88 10.57 6.00
N ARG A 130 -4.90 11.08 4.76
CA ARG A 130 -5.76 12.19 4.34
C ARG A 130 -7.24 11.85 4.42
N LEU A 131 -7.64 10.65 3.97
CA LEU A 131 -9.05 10.24 4.09
C LEU A 131 -9.52 10.07 5.53
N LYS A 132 -8.62 9.73 6.46
CA LYS A 132 -8.95 9.66 7.89
C LYS A 132 -9.15 11.05 8.50
N ASN A 133 -8.38 12.02 8.05
CA ASN A 133 -8.32 13.36 8.63
C ASN A 133 -8.23 14.40 7.49
N GLU A 134 -9.35 14.69 6.80
CA GLU A 134 -9.41 15.52 5.57
C GLU A 134 -8.66 16.86 5.66
N LYS A 135 -8.48 17.42 6.87
CA LYS A 135 -7.79 18.71 7.10
C LYS A 135 -6.59 18.63 8.07
N GLU A 136 -6.32 17.46 8.65
CA GLU A 136 -5.37 17.30 9.75
C GLU A 136 -4.50 16.05 9.54
N CYS A 137 -3.73 16.02 8.45
CA CYS A 137 -2.79 14.93 8.21
C CYS A 137 -1.73 14.91 9.33
N LYS A 138 -1.89 13.98 10.29
CA LYS A 138 -1.03 13.87 11.49
C LYS A 138 0.28 13.18 11.20
N ILE A 139 0.34 12.41 10.11
CA ILE A 139 1.48 11.59 9.74
C ILE A 139 1.79 11.78 8.28
N TRP A 140 3.02 12.17 7.97
CA TRP A 140 3.47 12.34 6.59
C TRP A 140 4.36 11.16 6.19
N TYR A 141 4.16 10.63 4.98
CA TYR A 141 5.00 9.58 4.41
C TYR A 141 5.69 10.16 3.19
N LEU A 142 6.97 10.49 3.34
CA LEU A 142 7.74 11.12 2.27
C LEU A 142 8.30 10.07 1.31
N PRO A 143 8.61 10.43 0.06
CA PRO A 143 9.24 9.51 -0.90
C PRO A 143 10.72 9.31 -0.56
N VAL A 144 11.29 8.21 -1.07
CA VAL A 144 12.70 7.86 -0.80
C VAL A 144 13.68 8.91 -1.33
N ARG A 145 13.38 9.47 -2.50
CA ARG A 145 14.25 10.39 -3.24
C ARG A 145 13.95 11.85 -2.96
N ILE A 146 13.36 12.19 -1.81
CA ILE A 146 13.02 13.59 -1.47
C ILE A 146 14.18 14.57 -1.66
N LEU A 147 15.43 14.12 -1.51
CA LEU A 147 16.61 14.94 -1.78
C LEU A 147 17.05 14.96 -3.24
N ASN A 148 16.96 13.82 -3.94
CA ASN A 148 17.45 13.68 -5.30
C ASN A 148 16.46 14.25 -6.32
N ASP A 149 15.18 14.30 -5.99
CA ASP A 149 14.13 14.83 -6.88
C ASP A 149 14.16 16.36 -6.99
N LEU A 150 15.09 17.03 -6.30
CA LEU A 150 15.25 18.48 -6.27
C LEU A 150 16.25 18.99 -7.30
N LEU A 151 17.00 18.08 -7.94
CA LEU A 151 17.93 18.36 -9.03
C LEU A 151 17.35 19.13 -10.23
N PRO A 152 16.04 19.06 -10.58
CA PRO A 152 15.49 19.81 -11.72
C PRO A 152 15.47 21.34 -11.52
N TYR A 153 15.59 21.84 -10.28
CA TYR A 153 15.43 23.25 -9.95
C TYR A 153 16.57 23.81 -9.09
N PRO A 154 17.84 23.72 -9.54
CA PRO A 154 19.00 24.07 -8.73
C PRO A 154 19.06 25.56 -8.34
N ASN A 155 18.34 26.42 -9.08
CA ASN A 155 18.34 27.87 -8.89
C ASN A 155 17.14 28.38 -8.07
N LEU A 156 16.23 27.50 -7.62
CA LEU A 156 15.09 27.90 -6.83
C LEU A 156 15.33 27.62 -5.34
N PRO A 157 14.84 28.49 -4.43
CA PRO A 157 14.75 28.14 -3.02
C PRO A 157 14.04 26.79 -2.84
N LEU A 158 14.45 26.03 -1.81
CA LEU A 158 13.99 24.66 -1.63
C LEU A 158 12.47 24.55 -1.48
N HIS A 159 11.86 25.46 -0.72
CA HIS A 159 10.42 25.51 -0.53
C HIS A 159 9.66 25.73 -1.87
N GLU A 160 10.20 26.52 -2.80
CA GLU A 160 9.60 26.72 -4.12
C GLU A 160 9.73 25.46 -4.99
N SER A 161 10.88 24.80 -4.92
CA SER A 161 11.12 23.53 -5.61
C SER A 161 10.14 22.45 -5.17
N TRP A 162 9.89 22.34 -3.86
CA TRP A 162 8.92 21.39 -3.30
C TRP A 162 7.50 21.65 -3.79
N ARG A 163 7.09 22.92 -3.84
CA ARG A 163 5.77 23.30 -4.36
C ARG A 163 5.64 23.00 -5.86
N LYS A 164 6.68 23.29 -6.67
CA LYS A 164 6.67 22.97 -8.11
C LYS A 164 6.62 21.46 -8.37
N MET A 165 7.27 20.66 -7.54
CA MET A 165 7.23 19.20 -7.63
C MET A 165 5.98 18.59 -6.97
N HIS A 166 5.03 19.43 -6.53
CA HIS A 166 3.80 19.04 -5.84
C HIS A 166 4.03 18.18 -4.58
N TYR A 167 5.18 18.31 -3.91
CA TYR A 167 5.50 17.50 -2.73
C TYR A 167 4.50 17.72 -1.61
N TYR A 168 4.07 18.97 -1.43
CA TYR A 168 3.11 19.32 -0.41
C TYR A 168 1.75 18.66 -0.68
N GLU A 169 1.25 18.79 -1.91
CA GLU A 169 0.00 18.22 -2.38
C GLU A 169 0.05 16.69 -2.46
N ARG A 170 1.22 16.06 -2.58
CA ARG A 170 1.36 14.61 -2.72
C ARG A 170 1.65 13.86 -1.42
N PHE A 171 2.48 14.43 -0.55
CA PHE A 171 3.06 13.70 0.58
C PHE A 171 2.85 14.39 1.93
N MET A 172 2.40 15.65 1.93
CA MET A 172 2.33 16.47 3.13
C MET A 172 0.94 17.08 3.34
N GLY A 173 0.85 17.93 4.36
CA GLY A 173 -0.29 18.77 4.69
C GLY A 173 0.19 19.90 5.61
N SER A 174 -0.69 20.49 6.41
CA SER A 174 -0.27 21.56 7.31
C SER A 174 0.63 21.03 8.43
N LEU A 175 1.81 21.64 8.59
CA LEU A 175 2.77 21.25 9.64
C LEU A 175 2.22 21.47 11.06
N LYS A 176 1.22 22.33 11.21
CA LYS A 176 0.53 22.59 12.47
C LYS A 176 -0.09 21.32 13.07
N HIS A 177 -0.59 20.43 12.23
CA HIS A 177 -1.29 19.21 12.63
C HIS A 177 -0.40 17.96 12.57
N CYS A 178 0.79 18.07 11.98
CA CYS A 178 1.72 16.97 11.84
C CYS A 178 2.40 16.64 13.18
N ASN A 179 2.33 15.36 13.56
CA ASN A 179 3.01 14.80 14.73
C ASN A 179 4.25 14.01 14.33
N GLU A 180 4.18 13.29 13.22
CA GLU A 180 5.22 12.36 12.78
C GLU A 180 5.48 12.45 11.28
N ILE A 181 6.74 12.30 10.89
CA ILE A 181 7.16 12.21 9.49
C ILE A 181 7.96 10.91 9.31
N TYR A 182 7.54 10.08 8.38
CA TYR A 182 8.18 8.83 7.99
C TYR A 182 8.92 9.07 6.68
N ILE A 183 10.24 8.92 6.72
CA ILE A 183 11.12 9.22 5.58
C ILE A 183 11.95 7.97 5.28
N PRO A 184 11.59 7.17 4.27
CA PRO A 184 12.40 6.05 3.83
C PRO A 184 13.67 6.58 3.15
N LEU A 185 14.83 6.01 3.48
CA LEU A 185 16.16 6.49 3.08
C LEU A 185 16.93 5.38 2.38
N LEU A 186 17.64 5.74 1.31
CA LEU A 186 18.61 4.86 0.64
C LEU A 186 20.04 5.34 0.94
N ILE A 187 20.73 4.63 1.84
CA ILE A 187 22.09 4.95 2.27
C ILE A 187 22.99 3.75 1.98
N LEU A 188 24.04 3.94 1.16
CA LEU A 188 24.99 2.89 0.79
C LEU A 188 24.32 1.60 0.27
N LYS A 189 23.31 1.74 -0.60
CA LYS A 189 22.47 0.65 -1.14
C LYS A 189 21.60 -0.09 -0.11
N HIS A 190 21.46 0.44 1.09
CA HIS A 190 20.61 -0.12 2.14
C HIS A 190 19.41 0.79 2.41
N TYR A 191 18.22 0.21 2.45
CA TYR A 191 17.00 0.91 2.82
C TYR A 191 16.83 0.92 4.34
N LEU A 192 16.52 2.09 4.88
CA LEU A 192 16.19 2.31 6.28
C LEU A 192 15.11 3.38 6.39
N LEU A 193 14.53 3.54 7.57
CA LEU A 193 13.46 4.51 7.80
C LEU A 193 13.86 5.48 8.90
N ALA A 194 13.76 6.79 8.60
CA ALA A 194 13.80 7.83 9.62
C ALA A 194 12.38 8.20 10.03
N ARG A 195 12.07 8.04 11.31
CA ARG A 195 10.83 8.51 11.92
C ARG A 195 11.11 9.78 12.73
N VAL A 196 10.63 10.91 12.24
CA VAL A 196 10.74 12.22 12.90
C VAL A 196 9.52 12.39 13.81
N MET A 197 9.76 12.55 15.12
CA MET A 197 8.73 12.83 16.12
C MET A 197 8.82 14.31 16.51
N ILE A 198 7.84 15.08 16.05
CA ILE A 198 7.89 16.56 16.07
C ILE A 198 7.83 17.11 17.49
N LYS A 199 6.95 16.55 18.34
CA LYS A 199 6.75 17.02 19.72
C LYS A 199 7.96 16.69 20.60
N GLU A 200 8.53 15.52 20.42
CA GLU A 200 9.67 14.99 21.17
C GLU A 200 11.02 15.55 20.68
N LYS A 201 11.03 16.28 19.56
CA LYS A 201 12.25 16.76 18.88
C LYS A 201 13.29 15.65 18.70
N LYS A 202 12.81 14.49 18.24
CA LYS A 202 13.58 13.25 18.17
C LYS A 202 13.42 12.61 16.79
N VAL A 203 14.50 12.01 16.29
CA VAL A 203 14.48 11.17 15.09
C VAL A 203 14.89 9.77 15.49
N GLU A 204 14.03 8.79 15.24
CA GLU A 204 14.36 7.38 15.37
C GLU A 204 14.74 6.80 14.01
N VAL A 205 15.90 6.15 13.94
CA VAL A 205 16.38 5.43 12.77
C VAL A 205 16.05 3.95 12.93
N TRP A 206 15.19 3.45 12.05
CA TRP A 206 14.71 2.08 12.01
C TRP A 206 15.45 1.36 10.90
N ASP A 207 16.26 0.38 11.28
CA ASP A 207 17.22 -0.28 10.40
C ASP A 207 17.22 -1.77 10.73
N SER A 208 16.69 -2.56 9.79
CA SER A 208 16.54 -4.02 9.89
C SER A 208 17.88 -4.76 9.89
N LEU A 209 18.96 -4.16 9.39
CA LEU A 209 20.33 -4.70 9.39
C LEU A 209 21.23 -4.07 10.47
N ALA A 210 20.71 -3.18 11.31
CA ALA A 210 21.54 -2.44 12.25
C ALA A 210 22.38 -3.36 13.16
N HIS A 211 23.71 -3.30 13.06
CA HIS A 211 24.60 -3.84 14.10
C HIS A 211 25.00 -2.71 15.07
N GLU A 212 25.45 -3.06 16.28
CA GLU A 212 25.77 -2.09 17.35
C GLU A 212 26.73 -0.99 16.89
N ASN A 213 27.65 -1.32 15.98
CA ASN A 213 28.66 -0.41 15.44
C ASN A 213 28.33 0.17 14.06
N SER A 214 27.08 0.05 13.58
CA SER A 214 26.72 0.56 12.25
C SER A 214 26.91 2.09 12.20
N PRO A 215 27.75 2.62 11.30
CA PRO A 215 28.06 4.05 11.19
C PRO A 215 26.90 4.87 10.66
N ILE A 216 25.74 4.25 10.42
CA ILE A 216 24.59 4.87 9.76
C ILE A 216 24.01 6.05 10.57
N LEU A 217 24.09 6.01 11.89
CA LEU A 217 23.71 7.13 12.76
C LEU A 217 24.64 8.33 12.61
N GLN A 218 25.89 8.11 12.20
CA GLN A 218 26.88 9.15 11.94
C GLN A 218 26.80 9.65 10.49
N SER A 219 25.88 9.11 9.68
CA SER A 219 25.72 9.53 8.28
C SER A 219 25.26 10.98 8.22
N SER A 220 26.04 11.83 7.54
CA SER A 220 25.66 13.23 7.28
C SER A 220 24.32 13.33 6.54
N LYS A 221 23.96 12.30 5.76
CA LYS A 221 22.71 12.25 4.99
C LYS A 221 21.47 12.48 5.85
N ILE A 222 21.41 11.89 7.06
CA ILE A 222 20.25 12.06 7.94
C ILE A 222 20.13 13.52 8.37
N VAL A 223 21.25 14.15 8.74
CA VAL A 223 21.29 15.57 9.10
C VAL A 223 20.90 16.44 7.91
N ASP A 224 21.39 16.12 6.71
CA ASP A 224 21.08 16.86 5.48
C ASP A 224 19.59 16.79 5.14
N ILE A 225 18.93 15.64 5.36
CA ILE A 225 17.48 15.51 5.20
C ILE A 225 16.74 16.41 6.17
N LEU A 226 17.16 16.48 7.43
CA LEU A 226 16.53 17.34 8.44
C LEU A 226 16.70 18.82 8.09
N ARG A 227 17.89 19.24 7.63
CA ARG A 227 18.12 20.59 7.12
C ARG A 227 17.23 20.91 5.91
N ASN A 228 17.00 19.93 5.04
CA ASN A 228 16.11 20.10 3.90
C ASN A 228 14.64 20.19 4.32
N LEU A 229 14.21 19.54 5.40
CA LEU A 229 12.91 19.82 6.00
C LEU A 229 12.83 21.26 6.51
N ASP A 230 13.89 21.77 7.14
CA ASP A 230 13.92 23.17 7.62
C ASP A 230 13.77 24.17 6.48
N LEU A 231 14.53 23.98 5.39
CA LEU A 231 14.48 24.86 4.22
C LEU A 231 13.19 24.68 3.40
N GLY A 232 12.69 23.45 3.29
CA GLY A 232 11.50 23.14 2.49
C GLY A 232 10.19 23.57 3.17
N LEU A 233 10.18 23.64 4.50
CA LEU A 233 9.01 23.98 5.32
C LEU A 233 9.15 25.35 6.01
N GLU A 234 10.09 26.19 5.59
CA GLU A 234 10.35 27.50 6.22
C GLU A 234 9.06 28.32 6.41
N ASN A 235 8.18 28.34 5.40
CA ASN A 235 6.91 29.07 5.43
C ASN A 235 5.87 28.48 6.40
N GLU A 236 6.00 27.20 6.76
CA GLU A 236 5.10 26.50 7.70
C GLU A 236 5.50 26.76 9.17
N PHE A 237 6.66 27.36 9.43
CA PHE A 237 7.14 27.67 10.77
C PHE A 237 6.58 28.96 11.38
N THR A 238 5.67 29.65 10.69
CA THR A 238 5.04 30.91 11.16
C THR A 238 4.37 30.81 12.53
N SER A 239 4.03 29.60 12.99
CA SER A 239 3.44 29.34 14.32
C SER A 239 4.41 28.71 15.35
N ARG A 240 5.69 28.54 14.98
CA ARG A 240 6.70 27.88 15.83
C ARG A 240 7.71 28.88 16.39
N PRO A 241 8.36 28.57 17.53
CA PRO A 241 9.46 29.38 18.04
C PRO A 241 10.58 29.49 17.00
N SER A 242 11.28 30.62 16.94
CA SER A 242 12.44 30.84 16.05
C SER A 242 13.58 29.84 16.25
N THR A 243 13.59 29.13 17.37
CA THR A 243 14.55 28.06 17.70
C THR A 243 14.11 26.68 17.22
N PHE A 244 12.91 26.52 16.65
CA PHE A 244 12.45 25.25 16.12
C PHE A 244 13.11 25.01 14.76
N ASN A 245 13.90 23.94 14.68
CA ASN A 245 14.39 23.38 13.43
C ASN A 245 14.58 21.87 13.59
N PHE A 246 14.26 21.11 12.55
CA PHE A 246 14.43 19.67 12.47
C PHE A 246 15.90 19.27 12.60
N ALA A 247 16.84 20.06 12.07
CA ALA A 247 18.28 19.77 12.14
C ALA A 247 18.82 19.69 13.58
N SER A 248 18.17 20.32 14.55
CA SER A 248 18.52 20.24 15.98
C SER A 248 17.95 19.02 16.69
N PHE A 249 17.15 18.19 16.03
CA PHE A 249 16.50 17.05 16.66
C PHE A 249 17.52 15.99 17.05
N ARG A 250 17.30 15.37 18.22
CA ARG A 250 18.17 14.28 18.68
C ARG A 250 17.94 13.03 17.83
N ILE A 251 18.97 12.57 17.15
CA ILE A 251 18.94 11.35 16.34
C ILE A 251 19.31 10.14 17.22
N VAL A 252 18.50 9.09 17.20
CA VAL A 252 18.71 7.84 17.92
C VAL A 252 18.41 6.63 17.07
N ARG A 253 18.98 5.48 17.41
CA ARG A 253 18.53 4.19 16.88
C ARG A 253 17.21 3.81 17.55
N ALA A 254 16.27 3.26 16.80
CA ALA A 254 15.11 2.61 17.38
C ALA A 254 15.53 1.31 18.08
N ALA A 255 14.98 1.09 19.27
CA ALA A 255 15.15 -0.17 19.99
C ALA A 255 14.10 -1.19 19.52
N ASN A 256 14.45 -2.48 19.57
CA ASN A 256 13.53 -3.59 19.36
C ASN A 256 12.78 -3.59 18.01
N VAL A 257 13.39 -3.05 16.96
CA VAL A 257 12.85 -3.19 15.60
C VAL A 257 13.12 -4.60 15.05
N PRO A 258 12.17 -5.20 14.31
CA PRO A 258 12.40 -6.46 13.61
C PRO A 258 13.69 -6.47 12.78
N ARG A 259 14.37 -7.62 12.80
CA ARG A 259 15.62 -7.85 12.06
C ARG A 259 15.31 -8.62 10.77
N GLN A 260 15.94 -8.23 9.68
CA GLN A 260 15.85 -9.01 8.45
C GLN A 260 16.80 -10.21 8.52
N PRO A 261 16.39 -11.39 8.01
CA PRO A 261 17.22 -12.58 8.01
C PRO A 261 18.16 -12.69 6.79
N ASN A 262 18.00 -11.82 5.79
CA ASN A 262 18.74 -11.83 4.52
C ASN A 262 19.28 -10.43 4.20
N ASP A 263 19.88 -10.23 3.03
CA ASP A 263 20.46 -8.95 2.57
C ASP A 263 19.54 -8.15 1.62
N TYR A 264 18.51 -8.76 1.03
CA TYR A 264 17.67 -8.14 -0.02
C TYR A 264 16.31 -7.59 0.46
N ASP A 265 15.86 -7.89 1.68
CA ASP A 265 14.53 -7.48 2.17
C ASP A 265 14.48 -6.12 2.87
N CYS A 266 15.56 -5.34 2.90
CA CYS A 266 15.58 -4.05 3.59
C CYS A 266 14.46 -3.09 3.14
N GLY A 267 14.13 -3.09 1.84
CA GLY A 267 12.99 -2.33 1.31
C GLY A 267 11.63 -2.82 1.83
N ILE A 268 11.43 -4.14 1.97
CA ILE A 268 10.21 -4.72 2.54
C ILE A 268 10.10 -4.32 4.02
N PHE A 269 11.18 -4.42 4.79
CA PHE A 269 11.17 -3.99 6.19
C PHE A 269 10.83 -2.51 6.34
N VAL A 270 11.34 -1.63 5.48
CA VAL A 270 10.94 -0.20 5.46
C VAL A 270 9.44 -0.04 5.21
N ILE A 271 8.86 -0.79 4.27
CA ILE A 271 7.40 -0.77 4.03
C ILE A 271 6.63 -1.22 5.28
N LEU A 272 7.03 -2.32 5.90
CA LEU A 272 6.37 -2.85 7.10
C LEU A 272 6.52 -1.91 8.30
N PHE A 273 7.68 -1.25 8.43
CA PHE A 273 7.88 -0.21 9.43
C PHE A 273 6.91 0.97 9.26
N MET A 274 6.62 1.38 8.03
CA MET A 274 5.63 2.44 7.76
C MET A 274 4.19 1.96 8.01
N ILE A 275 3.85 0.73 7.64
CA ILE A 275 2.50 0.15 7.80
C ILE A 275 2.16 -0.09 9.28
N HIS A 276 3.06 -0.76 10.02
CA HIS A 276 2.80 -1.20 11.40
C HIS A 276 3.23 -0.16 12.44
N ARG A 277 4.12 0.77 12.09
CA ARG A 277 4.59 1.84 12.98
C ARG A 277 5.09 1.24 14.30
N CYS A 278 4.68 1.76 15.45
CA CYS A 278 5.15 1.32 16.78
C CYS A 278 4.59 -0.03 17.26
N LYS A 279 3.80 -0.74 16.46
CA LYS A 279 3.08 -1.95 16.90
C LYS A 279 3.91 -3.24 16.78
N PHE A 280 5.23 -3.14 16.85
CA PHE A 280 6.12 -4.30 16.97
C PHE A 280 6.25 -4.66 18.46
N ASP A 281 5.12 -4.94 19.12
CA ASP A 281 5.04 -5.18 20.56
C ASP A 281 5.34 -6.64 20.90
N GLY A 282 6.61 -7.03 20.79
CA GLY A 282 7.17 -8.23 21.46
C GLY A 282 6.60 -9.60 21.07
N ARG A 283 5.57 -9.67 20.23
CA ARG A 283 5.17 -10.91 19.55
C ARG A 283 6.21 -11.22 18.50
N SER A 284 6.58 -12.49 18.37
CA SER A 284 7.47 -12.96 17.32
C SER A 284 6.92 -12.49 15.98
N PHE A 285 7.49 -11.43 15.43
CA PHE A 285 7.25 -11.02 14.07
C PHE A 285 7.78 -12.17 13.20
N ALA A 286 6.87 -13.06 12.80
CA ALA A 286 7.16 -14.21 11.97
C ALA A 286 7.25 -13.69 10.54
N PHE A 287 8.43 -13.21 10.18
CA PHE A 287 8.68 -12.70 8.84
C PHE A 287 8.74 -13.84 7.83
N ASP A 288 7.78 -13.87 6.91
CA ASP A 288 7.88 -14.63 5.67
C ASP A 288 8.05 -13.66 4.49
N SER A 289 9.23 -13.66 3.89
CA SER A 289 9.58 -12.76 2.79
C SER A 289 8.57 -12.83 1.63
N ASN A 290 8.13 -14.03 1.26
CA ASN A 290 7.24 -14.22 0.13
C ASN A 290 5.82 -13.77 0.45
N GLU A 291 5.35 -14.03 1.68
CA GLU A 291 4.05 -13.57 2.14
C GLU A 291 3.99 -12.04 2.18
N GLU A 292 4.99 -11.39 2.75
CA GLU A 292 5.02 -9.92 2.85
C GLU A 292 5.14 -9.25 1.48
N ARG A 293 5.95 -9.82 0.59
CA ARG A 293 6.04 -9.36 -0.81
C ARG A 293 4.73 -9.51 -1.57
N CYS A 294 4.06 -10.65 -1.41
CA CYS A 294 2.75 -10.91 -2.00
C CYS A 294 1.71 -9.92 -1.45
N TYR A 295 1.71 -9.69 -0.14
CA TYR A 295 0.84 -8.72 0.51
C TYR A 295 1.02 -7.31 -0.07
N VAL A 296 2.26 -6.85 -0.20
CA VAL A 296 2.57 -5.53 -0.80
C VAL A 296 2.11 -5.46 -2.26
N ALA A 297 2.39 -6.49 -3.06
CA ALA A 297 1.97 -6.57 -4.46
C ALA A 297 0.44 -6.48 -4.60
N THR A 298 -0.30 -7.31 -3.85
CA THR A 298 -1.76 -7.30 -3.84
C THR A 298 -2.29 -5.95 -3.37
N TRP A 299 -1.74 -5.39 -2.28
CA TRP A 299 -2.20 -4.10 -1.77
C TRP A 299 -2.03 -2.97 -2.78
N LEU A 300 -0.89 -2.90 -3.47
CA LEU A 300 -0.62 -1.91 -4.52
C LEU A 300 -1.55 -2.09 -5.73
N ALA A 301 -1.66 -3.31 -6.27
CA ALA A 301 -2.47 -3.60 -7.45
C ALA A 301 -3.97 -3.41 -7.18
N CYS A 302 -4.44 -3.86 -6.02
CA CYS A 302 -5.85 -3.84 -5.61
C CYS A 302 -6.27 -2.52 -4.95
N SER A 303 -5.34 -1.59 -4.75
CA SER A 303 -5.60 -0.29 -4.14
C SER A 303 -6.80 0.42 -4.79
N LYS A 304 -7.66 1.01 -3.96
CA LYS A 304 -8.79 1.85 -4.44
C LYS A 304 -8.30 3.11 -5.19
N TYR A 305 -7.06 3.51 -4.94
CA TYR A 305 -6.42 4.65 -5.60
C TYR A 305 -5.82 4.30 -6.96
N ASN A 306 -5.66 3.00 -7.28
CA ASN A 306 -5.19 2.55 -8.59
C ASN A 306 -6.25 2.86 -9.67
N LYS A 307 -5.99 3.90 -10.46
CA LYS A 307 -6.85 4.37 -11.56
C LYS A 307 -7.02 3.30 -12.64
N LEU A 308 -5.95 2.59 -12.96
CA LEU A 308 -5.99 1.51 -13.96
C LEU A 308 -6.95 0.39 -13.52
N ARG A 309 -6.85 -0.05 -12.26
CA ARG A 309 -7.82 -1.00 -11.69
C ARG A 309 -9.25 -0.50 -11.80
N ARG A 310 -9.51 0.76 -11.45
CA ARG A 310 -10.86 1.35 -11.55
C ARG A 310 -11.37 1.36 -13.00
N HIS A 311 -10.50 1.69 -13.94
CA HIS A 311 -10.81 1.68 -15.37
C HIS A 311 -11.16 0.27 -15.85
N ILE A 312 -10.34 -0.73 -15.53
CA ILE A 312 -10.58 -2.14 -15.89
C ILE A 312 -11.90 -2.64 -15.27
N LEU A 313 -12.14 -2.35 -13.98
CA LEU A 313 -13.39 -2.73 -13.33
C LEU A 313 -14.62 -2.05 -13.94
N GLN A 314 -14.47 -0.84 -14.47
CA GLN A 314 -15.54 -0.13 -15.16
C GLN A 314 -15.82 -0.77 -16.53
N GLN A 315 -14.80 -1.06 -17.32
CA GLN A 315 -14.94 -1.78 -18.60
C GLN A 315 -15.65 -3.14 -18.42
N VAL A 316 -15.26 -3.90 -17.39
CA VAL A 316 -15.91 -5.18 -17.05
C VAL A 316 -17.38 -5.00 -16.67
N ARG A 317 -17.73 -3.92 -15.95
CA ARG A 317 -19.13 -3.60 -15.62
C ARG A 317 -19.93 -3.19 -16.86
N ASP A 318 -19.28 -2.51 -17.79
CA ASP A 318 -19.86 -2.03 -19.04
C ASP A 318 -19.94 -3.15 -20.10
N GLY A 319 -19.42 -4.35 -19.80
CA GLY A 319 -19.47 -5.52 -20.67
C GLY A 319 -18.51 -5.47 -21.86
N ILE A 320 -17.46 -4.65 -21.77
CA ILE A 320 -16.42 -4.45 -22.78
C ILE A 320 -15.28 -5.46 -22.60
#